data_AF-A0A366I579-F1
#
_entry.id   AF-A0A366I579-F1
#
_cell.length_a   1.000
_cell.length_b   1.000
_cell.length_c   1.000
_cell.angle_alpha   90.00
_cell.angle_beta   90.00
_cell.angle_gamma   90.00
#
_symmetry.space_group_name_H-M   'P 1'
#
loop_
_entity.id
_entity.type
_entity.pdbx_description
1 polymer ?
#
loop_
_entity_poly.entity_id
_entity_poly.type
_entity_poly.pdbx_seq_one_letter_code
_entity_poly.pdbx_strand_id
1 'polypeptide(L)'
;MTKKNAMMCFLTLEDLYGSIDIVVFPNIYEKYGQLVNIDSTVLIKGKININEEQSSSIICETIIELSKFNDNRSSNGKNSLEIRIPEMTNPIIDRVKSILAQHPGETPVVLSIQNTNKKFKSNKNLWVNINQKLIHELSTIFGDNNIKVYGENEEMQK
;
A
#
# COMPACT_ATOMS: atom_id res chain seq x y z
N MET A 1 23.94 -22.56 29.98
CA MET A 1 23.51 -21.15 29.89
C MET A 1 24.24 -20.50 28.70
N THR A 2 23.57 -20.27 27.58
CA THR A 2 24.14 -19.48 26.49
C THR A 2 23.69 -18.04 26.67
N LYS A 3 24.57 -17.17 27.18
CA LYS A 3 24.40 -15.72 27.07
C LYS A 3 24.53 -15.38 25.57
N LYS A 4 23.43 -15.46 24.81
CA LYS A 4 23.39 -14.80 23.50
C LYS A 4 23.50 -13.30 23.78
N ASN A 5 24.62 -12.71 23.40
CA ASN A 5 24.86 -11.26 23.46
C ASN A 5 23.98 -10.59 22.39
N ALA A 6 22.68 -10.52 22.65
CA ALA A 6 21.69 -10.09 21.69
C ALA A 6 21.55 -8.57 21.79
N MET A 7 21.87 -7.85 20.72
CA MET A 7 21.88 -6.39 20.70
C MET A 7 20.45 -5.84 20.78
N MET A 8 20.20 -5.03 21.81
CA MET A 8 19.00 -4.20 21.94
C MET A 8 19.29 -2.80 21.43
N CYS A 9 18.27 -2.13 20.89
CA CYS A 9 18.40 -0.78 20.37
C CYS A 9 17.26 0.10 20.90
N PHE A 10 17.62 1.33 21.30
CA PHE A 10 16.68 2.40 21.64
C PHE A 10 16.80 3.48 20.57
N LEU A 11 15.67 3.86 19.99
CA LEU A 11 15.58 4.90 18.97
C LEU A 11 14.51 5.91 19.39
N THR A 12 14.68 7.14 18.94
CA THR A 12 13.67 8.19 19.03
C THR A 12 13.18 8.47 17.61
N LEU A 13 11.87 8.40 17.40
CA LEU A 13 11.23 8.75 16.12
C LEU A 13 10.60 10.13 16.26
N GLU A 14 10.88 11.01 15.31
CA GLU A 14 10.38 12.39 15.28
C GLU A 14 9.43 12.61 14.09
N ASP A 15 8.41 13.44 14.30
CA ASP A 15 7.55 14.00 13.27
C ASP A 15 7.41 15.53 13.44
N LEU A 16 6.53 16.17 12.65
CA LEU A 16 6.32 17.62 12.71
C LEU A 16 5.73 18.12 14.05
N TYR A 17 5.22 17.23 14.89
CA TYR A 17 4.47 17.55 16.12
C TYR A 17 5.16 17.05 17.39
N GLY A 18 6.17 16.19 17.29
CA GLY A 18 6.97 15.78 18.43
C GLY A 18 7.80 14.52 18.16
N SER A 19 8.23 13.88 19.25
CA SER A 19 9.04 12.68 19.20
C SER A 19 8.54 11.61 20.17
N ILE A 20 8.80 10.35 19.85
CA ILE A 20 8.46 9.20 20.69
C ILE A 20 9.62 8.21 20.78
N ASP A 21 9.83 7.65 21.98
CA ASP A 21 10.84 6.63 22.21
C ASP A 21 10.35 5.25 21.76
N ILE A 22 11.26 4.50 21.15
CA ILE A 22 10.99 3.19 20.57
C ILE A 22 12.03 2.19 21.06
N VAL A 23 11.54 1.07 21.56
CA VAL A 23 12.35 -0.06 22.03
C VAL A 23 12.35 -1.14 20.97
N VAL A 24 13.53 -1.49 20.45
CA VAL A 24 13.73 -2.57 19.49
C VAL A 24 14.45 -3.72 20.18
N PHE A 25 13.71 -4.78 20.47
CA PHE A 25 14.26 -5.99 21.06
C PHE A 25 15.19 -6.72 20.08
N PRO A 26 16.15 -7.53 20.59
CA PRO A 26 17.18 -8.11 19.74
C PRO A 26 16.69 -8.96 18.56
N ASN A 27 15.58 -9.69 18.73
CA ASN A 27 14.96 -10.47 17.66
C ASN A 27 14.42 -9.59 16.51
N ILE A 28 14.01 -8.36 16.80
CA ILE A 28 13.56 -7.37 15.82
C ILE A 28 14.78 -6.65 15.23
N TYR A 29 15.76 -6.30 16.07
CA TYR A 29 17.00 -5.66 15.62
C TYR A 29 17.80 -6.53 14.66
N GLU A 30 17.92 -7.83 14.92
CA GLU A 30 18.55 -8.79 14.00
C GLU A 30 17.91 -8.79 12.61
N LYS A 31 16.60 -8.52 12.51
CA LYS A 31 15.85 -8.52 11.24
C LYS A 31 15.91 -7.17 10.51
N TYR A 32 15.82 -6.07 11.25
CA TYR A 32 15.59 -4.75 10.68
C TYR A 32 16.70 -3.74 11.00
N GLY A 33 17.79 -4.16 11.67
CA GLY A 33 18.84 -3.25 12.13
C GLY A 33 19.46 -2.39 11.03
N GLN A 34 19.47 -2.87 9.78
CA GLN A 34 19.93 -2.08 8.63
C GLN A 34 19.05 -0.84 8.33
N LEU A 35 17.81 -0.81 8.79
CA LEU A 35 16.89 0.32 8.65
C LEU A 35 17.00 1.31 9.82
N VAL A 36 17.67 0.92 10.91
CA VAL A 36 17.81 1.70 12.14
C VAL A 36 19.11 2.52 12.06
N ASN A 37 19.15 3.47 11.14
CA ASN A 37 20.23 4.43 11.01
C ASN A 37 19.72 5.82 11.41
N ILE A 38 20.64 6.69 11.80
CA ILE A 38 20.33 8.11 12.02
C ILE A 38 19.78 8.69 10.71
N ASP A 39 18.79 9.57 10.82
CA ASP A 39 18.08 10.24 9.72
C ASP A 39 17.35 9.33 8.72
N SER A 40 17.15 8.04 9.04
CA SER A 40 16.37 7.15 8.17
C SER A 40 14.88 7.46 8.27
N THR A 41 14.22 7.54 7.11
CA THR A 41 12.76 7.69 7.06
C THR A 41 12.10 6.32 7.07
N VAL A 42 11.38 6.01 8.16
CA VAL A 42 10.81 4.69 8.39
C VAL A 42 9.36 4.76 8.86
N LEU A 43 8.59 3.73 8.55
CA LEU A 43 7.32 3.42 9.18
C LEU A 43 7.55 2.33 10.22
N ILE A 44 7.14 2.61 11.46
CA ILE A 44 7.25 1.66 12.56
C ILE A 44 5.85 1.23 13.00
N LYS A 45 5.66 -0.08 13.11
CA LYS A 45 4.49 -0.67 13.76
C LYS A 45 4.94 -1.30 15.07
N GLY A 46 4.20 -1.04 16.13
CA GLY A 46 4.49 -1.58 17.44
C GLY A 46 3.32 -1.48 18.39
N LYS A 47 3.56 -1.90 19.63
CA LYS A 47 2.61 -1.77 20.73
C LYS A 47 2.98 -0.59 21.59
N ILE A 48 1.99 0.23 21.90
CA ILE A 48 2.17 1.31 22.87
C ILE A 48 2.44 0.69 24.24
N ASN A 49 3.46 1.19 24.90
CA ASN A 49 3.83 0.87 26.27
C ASN A 49 3.67 2.14 27.11
N ILE A 50 2.57 2.21 27.85
CA ILE A 50 2.28 3.30 28.78
C ILE A 50 2.74 2.85 30.16
N ASN A 51 3.57 3.67 30.78
CA ASN A 51 3.97 3.52 32.17
C ASN A 51 3.60 4.83 32.88
N GLU A 52 2.91 4.76 34.02
CA GLU A 52 2.48 5.97 34.76
C GLU A 52 3.66 6.72 35.39
N GLU A 53 4.81 6.05 35.58
CA GLU A 53 6.02 6.63 36.16
C GLU A 53 7.10 7.02 35.12
N GLN A 54 6.97 6.60 33.85
CA GLN A 54 7.98 6.84 32.79
C GLN A 54 7.34 7.40 31.51
N SER A 55 8.15 7.90 30.57
CA SER A 55 7.67 8.33 29.26
C SER A 55 7.02 7.17 28.49
N SER A 56 5.93 7.48 27.78
CA SER A 56 5.28 6.50 26.90
C SER A 56 6.22 6.13 25.75
N SER A 57 6.33 4.83 25.48
CA SER A 57 7.21 4.30 24.43
C SER A 57 6.47 3.35 23.50
N ILE A 58 7.07 3.02 22.36
CA ILE A 58 6.58 1.98 21.46
C ILE A 58 7.52 0.77 21.53
N ILE A 59 6.96 -0.40 21.81
CA ILE A 59 7.66 -1.67 21.60
C ILE A 59 7.53 -2.03 20.12
N CYS A 60 8.64 -1.97 19.39
CA CYS A 60 8.68 -2.19 17.96
C CYS A 60 8.38 -3.66 17.60
N GLU A 61 7.49 -3.88 16.63
CA GLU A 61 7.21 -5.19 16.03
C GLU A 61 7.77 -5.30 14.61
N THR A 62 7.65 -4.23 13.81
CA THR A 62 8.18 -4.20 12.42
C THR A 62 8.63 -2.80 12.03
N ILE A 63 9.70 -2.74 11.22
CA ILE A 63 10.21 -1.51 10.62
C ILE A 63 10.16 -1.65 9.11
N ILE A 64 9.65 -0.64 8.42
CA ILE A 64 9.57 -0.58 6.97
C ILE A 64 10.21 0.73 6.53
N GLU A 65 11.06 0.68 5.52
CA GLU A 65 11.58 1.90 4.89
C GLU A 65 10.40 2.69 4.28
N LEU A 66 10.25 3.97 4.62
CA LEU A 66 9.07 4.73 4.19
C LEU A 66 9.00 4.86 2.66
N SER A 67 10.14 4.88 1.97
CA SER A 67 10.21 4.84 0.50
C SER A 67 9.61 3.55 -0.09
N LYS A 68 9.77 2.41 0.59
CA LYS A 68 9.15 1.12 0.25
C LYS A 68 7.71 1.02 0.73
N PHE A 69 7.34 1.89 1.67
CA PHE A 69 5.96 2.27 1.93
C PHE A 69 5.45 3.27 0.89
N ASN A 70 5.90 3.13 -0.37
CA ASN A 70 5.01 3.43 -1.48
C ASN A 70 3.76 2.58 -1.26
N ASP A 71 2.67 3.30 -1.10
CA ASP A 71 1.32 2.82 -0.92
C ASP A 71 1.17 1.48 -1.65
N ASN A 72 1.17 0.36 -0.94
CA ASN A 72 0.86 -0.95 -1.51
C ASN A 72 -0.63 -1.04 -1.93
N ARG A 73 -1.27 0.13 -2.11
CA ARG A 73 -2.48 0.40 -2.87
C ARG A 73 -2.21 0.83 -4.31
N SER A 74 -0.96 1.02 -4.73
CA SER A 74 -0.51 1.21 -6.10
C SER A 74 0.72 0.32 -6.36
N SER A 75 0.54 -0.75 -7.13
CA SER A 75 1.60 -1.43 -7.91
C SER A 75 2.87 -1.93 -7.17
N ASN A 76 2.76 -3.01 -6.38
CA ASN A 76 3.85 -3.98 -6.30
C ASN A 76 3.93 -4.72 -7.64
N GLY A 77 4.69 -4.24 -8.62
CA GLY A 77 5.19 -4.99 -9.79
C GLY A 77 4.23 -5.95 -10.50
N LYS A 78 2.93 -5.76 -10.37
CA LYS A 78 1.86 -6.65 -10.84
C LYS A 78 0.96 -5.79 -11.66
N ASN A 79 0.64 -6.29 -12.84
CA ASN A 79 -0.29 -5.67 -13.74
C ASN A 79 -1.54 -5.24 -12.95
N SER A 80 -1.96 -3.99 -13.08
CA SER A 80 -3.16 -3.47 -12.43
C SER A 80 -3.97 -2.59 -13.38
N LEU A 81 -5.28 -2.65 -13.25
CA LEU A 81 -6.22 -1.87 -14.05
C LEU A 81 -6.82 -0.78 -13.16
N GLU A 82 -6.57 0.49 -13.48
CA GLU A 82 -7.23 1.62 -12.84
C GLU A 82 -8.40 2.12 -13.71
N ILE A 83 -9.56 2.25 -13.07
CA ILE A 83 -10.78 2.80 -13.67
C ILE A 83 -11.14 4.07 -12.90
N ARG A 84 -11.18 5.19 -13.61
CA ARG A 84 -11.54 6.48 -13.05
C ARG A 84 -13.04 6.73 -13.25
N ILE A 85 -13.75 6.87 -12.14
CA ILE A 85 -15.20 7.09 -12.09
C ILE A 85 -15.52 8.48 -11.54
N PRO A 86 -16.61 9.13 -11.99
CA PRO A 86 -16.97 10.47 -11.51
C PRO A 86 -17.34 10.46 -10.02
N GLU A 87 -18.01 9.40 -9.55
CA GLU A 87 -18.46 9.25 -8.18
C GLU A 87 -18.69 7.77 -7.82
N MET A 88 -18.76 7.48 -6.51
CA MET A 88 -18.99 6.13 -5.98
C MET A 88 -20.49 5.91 -5.72
N THR A 89 -21.29 5.74 -6.78
CA THR A 89 -22.73 5.47 -6.68
C THR A 89 -23.08 4.04 -7.12
N ASN A 90 -24.15 3.47 -6.55
CA ASN A 90 -24.58 2.09 -6.86
C ASN A 90 -24.70 1.82 -8.38
N PRO A 91 -25.34 2.70 -9.20
CA PRO A 91 -25.46 2.44 -10.65
C PRO A 91 -24.12 2.32 -11.37
N ILE A 92 -23.15 3.16 -11.01
CA ILE A 92 -21.80 3.14 -11.60
C ILE A 92 -21.07 1.87 -11.18
N ILE A 93 -21.13 1.55 -9.88
CA ILE A 93 -20.43 0.40 -9.31
C ILE A 93 -21.01 -0.92 -9.80
N ASP A 94 -22.33 -1.02 -9.97
CA ASP A 94 -22.96 -2.22 -10.53
C ASP A 94 -22.56 -2.39 -11.99
N ARG A 95 -22.49 -1.30 -12.77
CA ARG A 95 -22.00 -1.34 -14.16
C ARG A 95 -20.54 -1.80 -14.24
N VAL A 96 -19.66 -1.27 -13.39
CA VAL A 96 -18.27 -1.73 -13.29
C VAL A 96 -18.24 -3.22 -12.95
N LYS A 97 -18.93 -3.65 -11.88
CA LYS A 97 -18.95 -5.05 -11.44
C LYS A 97 -19.43 -5.99 -12.54
N SER A 98 -20.50 -5.64 -13.26
CA SER A 98 -21.03 -6.47 -14.36
C SER A 98 -20.02 -6.70 -15.47
N ILE A 99 -19.16 -5.73 -15.78
CA ILE A 99 -18.12 -5.87 -16.80
C ILE A 99 -16.96 -6.70 -16.24
N LEU A 100 -16.47 -6.37 -15.04
CA LEU A 100 -15.35 -7.09 -14.44
C LEU A 100 -15.67 -8.58 -14.22
N ALA A 101 -16.92 -8.91 -13.85
CA ALA A 101 -17.37 -10.28 -13.66
C ALA A 101 -17.34 -11.14 -14.94
N GLN A 102 -17.38 -10.52 -16.12
CA GLN A 102 -17.28 -11.22 -17.41
C GLN A 102 -15.84 -11.53 -17.82
N HIS A 103 -14.86 -10.96 -17.11
CA HIS A 103 -13.43 -11.08 -17.44
C HIS A 103 -12.58 -11.49 -16.23
N PRO A 104 -12.91 -12.58 -15.50
CA PRO A 104 -12.19 -12.95 -14.29
C PRO A 104 -10.71 -13.23 -14.56
N GLY A 105 -9.84 -12.88 -13.60
CA GLY A 105 -8.41 -13.16 -13.68
C GLY A 105 -7.64 -12.71 -12.45
N GLU A 106 -6.32 -12.54 -12.59
CA GLU A 106 -5.41 -12.31 -11.47
C GLU A 106 -4.99 -10.84 -11.32
N THR A 107 -5.43 -9.97 -12.22
CA THR A 107 -5.06 -8.55 -12.25
C THR A 107 -5.94 -7.77 -11.28
N PRO A 108 -5.37 -7.12 -10.25
CA PRO A 108 -6.13 -6.26 -9.35
C PRO A 108 -6.73 -5.05 -10.09
N VAL A 109 -7.95 -4.67 -9.72
CA VAL A 109 -8.61 -3.46 -10.22
C VAL A 109 -8.61 -2.38 -9.14
N VAL A 110 -8.35 -1.14 -9.53
CA VAL A 110 -8.36 0.04 -8.66
C VAL A 110 -9.38 1.03 -9.19
N LEU A 111 -10.34 1.43 -8.37
CA LEU A 111 -11.29 2.49 -8.70
C LEU A 111 -10.77 3.81 -8.14
N SER A 112 -10.63 4.83 -8.98
CA SER A 112 -10.30 6.20 -8.56
C SER A 112 -11.48 7.14 -8.79
N ILE A 113 -11.75 8.03 -7.85
CA ILE A 113 -12.83 9.03 -7.99
C ILE A 113 -12.26 10.32 -8.58
N GLN A 114 -12.86 10.82 -9.66
CA GLN A 114 -12.48 12.08 -10.30
C GLN A 114 -12.48 13.24 -9.30
N ASN A 115 -11.56 14.19 -9.47
CA ASN A 115 -11.43 15.38 -8.61
C ASN A 115 -11.18 15.06 -7.12
N THR A 116 -10.76 13.83 -6.80
CA THR A 116 -10.36 13.45 -5.45
C THR A 116 -9.09 12.58 -5.49
N ASN A 117 -8.38 12.51 -4.37
CA ASN A 117 -7.27 11.57 -4.20
C ASN A 117 -7.72 10.20 -3.65
N LYS A 118 -9.02 9.88 -3.71
CA LYS A 118 -9.57 8.63 -3.17
C LYS A 118 -9.43 7.49 -4.18
N LYS A 119 -8.77 6.41 -3.77
CA LYS A 119 -8.63 5.17 -4.54
C LYS A 119 -9.13 3.98 -3.72
N PHE A 120 -9.81 3.05 -4.38
CA PHE A 120 -10.39 1.85 -3.79
C PHE A 120 -9.93 0.62 -4.55
N LYS A 121 -9.20 -0.26 -3.87
CA LYS A 121 -8.80 -1.54 -4.44
C LYS A 121 -9.98 -2.51 -4.42
N SER A 122 -10.21 -3.19 -5.54
CA SER A 122 -11.27 -4.19 -5.64
C SER A 122 -10.92 -5.47 -4.88
N ASN A 123 -11.96 -6.17 -4.42
CA ASN A 123 -11.83 -7.52 -3.87
C ASN A 123 -11.38 -8.51 -4.96
N LYS A 124 -10.78 -9.64 -4.55
CA LYS A 124 -10.26 -10.67 -5.49
C LYS A 124 -11.30 -11.22 -6.47
N ASN A 125 -12.58 -11.20 -6.11
CA ASN A 125 -13.68 -11.61 -6.98
C ASN A 125 -13.96 -10.64 -8.14
N LEU A 126 -13.36 -9.45 -8.11
CA LEU A 126 -13.43 -8.42 -9.14
C LEU A 126 -12.06 -8.18 -9.79
N TRP A 127 -11.15 -9.15 -9.67
CA TRP A 127 -9.90 -9.15 -10.40
C TRP A 127 -10.12 -9.72 -11.79
N VAL A 128 -9.34 -9.23 -12.74
CA VAL A 128 -9.61 -9.46 -14.16
C VAL A 128 -8.41 -9.96 -14.93
N ASN A 129 -8.65 -10.50 -16.11
CA ASN A 129 -7.61 -10.69 -17.11
C ASN A 129 -7.68 -9.52 -18.10
N ILE A 130 -6.62 -8.71 -18.17
CA ILE A 130 -6.58 -7.56 -19.08
C ILE A 130 -6.49 -8.09 -20.51
N ASN A 131 -7.46 -7.73 -21.33
CA ASN A 131 -7.49 -8.03 -22.76
C ASN A 131 -8.13 -6.84 -23.51
N GLN A 132 -7.95 -6.79 -24.83
CA GLN A 132 -8.46 -5.70 -25.66
C GLN A 132 -9.98 -5.55 -25.57
N LYS A 133 -10.74 -6.64 -25.42
CA LYS A 133 -12.20 -6.62 -25.29
C LYS A 133 -12.63 -5.91 -24.00
N LEU A 134 -12.03 -6.24 -22.87
CA LEU A 134 -12.29 -5.59 -21.58
C LEU A 134 -11.97 -4.09 -21.63
N ILE A 135 -10.82 -3.72 -22.19
CA ILE A 135 -10.41 -2.32 -22.31
C ILE A 135 -11.39 -1.56 -23.22
N HIS A 136 -11.82 -2.16 -24.32
CA HIS A 136 -12.79 -1.54 -25.23
C HIS A 136 -14.16 -1.35 -24.56
N GLU A 137 -14.67 -2.35 -23.84
CA GLU A 137 -15.96 -2.26 -23.12
C GLU A 137 -15.92 -1.18 -22.03
N LEU A 138 -14.84 -1.14 -21.24
CA LEU A 138 -14.67 -0.12 -20.21
C LEU A 138 -14.50 1.27 -20.80
N SER A 139 -13.73 1.40 -21.88
CA SER A 139 -13.48 2.71 -22.51
C SER A 139 -14.70 3.24 -23.24
N THR A 140 -15.57 2.37 -23.77
CA THR A 140 -16.87 2.78 -24.35
C THR A 140 -17.78 3.42 -23.30
N ILE A 141 -17.65 3.02 -22.02
CA ILE A 141 -18.54 3.45 -20.94
C ILE A 141 -17.94 4.62 -20.15
N PHE A 142 -16.66 4.55 -19.85
CA PHE A 142 -15.97 5.52 -18.98
C PHE A 142 -15.09 6.49 -19.78
N GLY A 143 -14.79 6.21 -21.05
CA GLY A 143 -13.86 6.96 -21.88
C GLY A 143 -12.42 6.48 -21.73
N ASP A 144 -11.65 6.53 -22.81
CA ASP A 144 -10.26 6.03 -22.86
C ASP A 144 -9.36 6.69 -21.80
N ASN A 145 -9.54 7.99 -21.58
CA ASN A 145 -8.76 8.78 -20.61
C ASN A 145 -8.98 8.36 -19.14
N ASN A 146 -10.01 7.55 -18.89
CA ASN A 146 -10.38 7.08 -17.56
C ASN A 146 -9.95 5.64 -17.31
N ILE A 147 -9.30 4.97 -18.26
CA ILE A 147 -8.78 3.63 -18.12
C ILE A 147 -7.26 3.67 -18.19
N LYS A 148 -6.59 3.14 -17.17
CA LYS A 148 -5.12 3.02 -17.15
C LYS A 148 -4.71 1.62 -16.81
N VAL A 149 -3.81 1.06 -17.61
CA VAL A 149 -3.17 -0.21 -17.33
C VAL A 149 -1.76 0.08 -16.86
N TYR A 150 -1.41 -0.43 -15.68
CA TYR A 150 -0.05 -0.38 -15.15
C TYR A 150 0.55 -1.78 -15.24
N GLY A 151 1.76 -1.92 -15.78
CA GLY A 151 2.48 -3.19 -15.94
C GLY A 151 3.89 -2.96 -16.49
N GLU A 152 4.75 -4.00 -16.50
CA GLU A 152 6.16 -3.92 -16.91
C GLU A 152 6.43 -3.62 -18.40
N ASN A 153 5.41 -3.34 -19.21
CA ASN A 153 5.58 -2.88 -20.59
C ASN A 153 5.04 -1.46 -20.75
N GLU A 154 5.86 -0.49 -20.37
CA GLU A 154 5.79 0.89 -20.89
C GLU A 154 6.23 0.92 -22.36
N GLU A 155 5.58 0.18 -23.25
CA GLU A 155 5.73 0.38 -24.69
C GLU A 155 4.40 0.13 -25.38
N MET A 156 3.58 1.18 -25.49
CA MET A 156 2.77 1.48 -26.68
C MET A 156 2.06 2.82 -26.50
N GLN A 157 2.84 3.89 -26.41
CA GLN A 157 2.44 5.20 -26.92
C GLN A 157 3.66 5.83 -27.60
N LYS A 158 3.85 5.48 -28.88
CA LYS A 158 4.49 6.33 -29.89
C LYS A 158 3.49 6.53 -31.01
#